data_AF-A0A1Y3TZD3-F1
#
_entry.id   AF-A0A1Y3TZD3-F1
#
_cell.length_a   1.000
_cell.length_b   1.000
_cell.length_c   1.000
_cell.angle_alpha   90.00
_cell.angle_beta   90.00
_cell.angle_gamma   90.00
#
_symmetry.space_group_name_H-M   'P 1'
#
loop_
_entity.id
_entity.type
_entity.pdbx_description
1 polymer ?
#
loop_
_entity_poly.entity_id
_entity_poly.type
_entity_poly.pdbx_seq_one_letter_code
_entity_poly.pdbx_strand_id
1 'polypeptide(L)'
;MAEGLQFIGIKLSNGRVEIVPGSLVLLNPELEGKRRRVWGVWAFDALAPCDLVGAAEGRCLGPLMGYLSDRDDLWRRGSHRFEGRSDASERRLQVLSMLLLAIATLEQSGAVEGEEYGLAWAMFDMASTGGLIPMGRTDFIIEGR
;
A
#
# COMPACT_ATOMS: atom_id res chain seq x y z
N MET A 1 -13.69 15.64 -19.28
CA MET A 1 -12.83 16.51 -18.45
C MET A 1 -12.29 15.61 -17.34
N ALA A 2 -10.98 15.49 -17.18
CA ALA A 2 -10.44 14.75 -16.04
C ALA A 2 -10.80 15.54 -14.79
N GLU A 3 -11.69 15.01 -13.96
CA GLU A 3 -11.85 15.53 -12.60
C GLU A 3 -10.47 15.40 -11.95
N GLY A 4 -9.88 16.52 -11.55
CA GLY A 4 -8.56 16.52 -10.94
C GLY A 4 -8.53 15.59 -9.73
N LEU A 5 -7.38 14.95 -9.49
CA LEU A 5 -7.17 14.07 -8.34
C LEU A 5 -7.61 14.79 -7.06
N GLN A 6 -8.65 14.27 -6.40
CA GLN A 6 -9.07 14.79 -5.11
C GLN A 6 -8.15 14.26 -4.02
N PHE A 7 -7.98 15.02 -2.94
CA PHE A 7 -7.12 14.64 -1.81
C PHE A 7 -7.89 14.72 -0.50
N ILE A 8 -7.58 13.80 0.42
CA ILE A 8 -8.11 13.77 1.79
C ILE A 8 -6.95 13.70 2.79
N GLY A 9 -7.22 14.08 4.04
CA GLY A 9 -6.26 13.98 5.14
C GLY A 9 -6.55 12.78 6.03
N ILE A 10 -5.53 11.96 6.30
CA ILE A 10 -5.58 10.86 7.27
C ILE A 10 -4.89 11.30 8.56
N LYS A 11 -5.57 11.16 9.70
CA LYS A 11 -4.97 11.49 11.01
C LYS A 11 -4.03 10.39 11.50
N LEU A 12 -2.87 10.79 11.98
CA LEU A 12 -1.84 9.89 12.54
C LEU A 12 -1.71 10.08 14.06
N SER A 13 -1.22 9.05 14.76
CA SER A 13 -1.11 9.07 16.24
C SER A 13 -0.08 10.05 16.80
N ASN A 14 0.81 10.57 15.96
CA ASN A 14 1.77 11.62 16.33
C ASN A 14 1.22 13.05 16.13
N GLY A 15 -0.08 13.18 15.86
CA GLY A 15 -0.74 14.48 15.61
C GLY A 15 -0.51 15.04 14.20
N ARG A 16 0.21 14.32 13.33
CA ARG A 16 0.33 14.68 11.91
C ARG A 16 -0.92 14.28 11.13
N VAL A 17 -1.14 14.96 10.01
CA VAL A 17 -2.11 14.58 8.99
C VAL A 17 -1.33 14.27 7.72
N GLU A 18 -1.52 13.07 7.15
CA GLU A 18 -0.95 12.71 5.86
C GLU A 18 -1.97 12.96 4.75
N ILE A 19 -1.54 13.59 3.66
CA ILE A 19 -2.39 13.89 2.51
C ILE A 19 -2.32 12.73 1.52
N VAL A 20 -3.46 12.14 1.19
CA VAL A 20 -3.57 11.00 0.28
C VAL A 20 -4.64 11.24 -0.79
N PRO A 21 -4.63 10.49 -1.90
CA PRO A 21 -5.72 10.53 -2.87
C PRO A 21 -7.07 10.20 -2.22
N GLY A 22 -8.12 10.93 -2.58
CA GLY A 22 -9.47 10.77 -2.02
C GLY A 22 -10.15 9.45 -2.41
N SER A 23 -9.66 8.80 -3.46
CA SER A 23 -10.07 7.46 -3.90
C SER A 23 -9.47 6.33 -3.05
N LEU A 24 -8.55 6.64 -2.12
CA LEU A 24 -7.85 5.63 -1.33
C LEU A 24 -8.79 4.86 -0.39
N VAL A 25 -8.70 3.54 -0.43
CA VAL A 25 -9.42 2.63 0.47
C VAL A 25 -8.51 2.20 1.61
N LEU A 26 -8.87 2.53 2.85
CA LEU A 26 -8.13 2.06 4.03
C LEU A 26 -8.38 0.57 4.28
N LEU A 27 -7.30 -0.22 4.37
CA LEU A 27 -7.35 -1.66 4.67
C LEU A 27 -7.62 -1.95 6.15
N ASN A 28 -7.28 -1.02 7.03
CA ASN A 28 -7.44 -1.12 8.49
C ASN A 28 -7.94 0.22 9.08
N PRO A 29 -9.13 0.69 8.66
CA PRO A 29 -9.66 2.02 9.00
C PRO A 29 -9.82 2.23 10.51
N GLU A 30 -10.01 1.17 11.29
CA GLU A 30 -10.10 1.21 12.75
C GLU A 30 -8.81 1.69 13.44
N LEU A 31 -7.70 1.76 12.70
CA LEU A 31 -6.40 2.22 13.18
C LEU A 31 -6.10 3.69 12.85
N GLU A 32 -7.02 4.42 12.21
CA GLU A 32 -6.83 5.86 11.99
C GLU A 32 -6.66 6.60 13.33
N GLY A 33 -5.71 7.54 13.38
CA GLY A 33 -5.33 8.24 14.60
C GLY A 33 -4.56 7.39 15.62
N LYS A 34 -4.38 6.08 15.38
CA LYS A 34 -3.67 5.16 16.29
C LYS A 34 -2.28 4.77 15.81
N ARG A 35 -2.00 4.95 14.51
CA ARG A 35 -0.71 4.58 13.90
C ARG A 35 0.03 5.79 13.36
N ARG A 36 1.36 5.67 13.28
CA ARG A 36 2.27 6.77 12.93
C ARG A 36 2.49 6.98 11.44
N ARG A 37 2.15 6.00 10.59
CA ARG A 37 2.43 5.98 9.15
C ARG A 37 1.25 5.42 8.38
N VAL A 38 1.13 5.84 7.12
CA VAL A 38 0.26 5.21 6.11
C VAL A 38 1.11 4.75 4.93
N TRP A 39 0.85 3.54 4.46
CA TRP A 39 1.48 2.94 3.30
C TRP A 39 0.47 2.86 2.17
N GLY A 40 0.81 3.37 1.00
CA GLY A 40 0.09 3.09 -0.23
C GLY A 40 0.35 1.67 -0.67
N VAL A 41 -0.71 0.96 -1.05
CA VAL A 41 -0.68 -0.40 -1.55
C VAL A 41 -1.54 -0.43 -2.81
N TRP A 42 -1.07 -1.01 -3.90
CA TRP A 42 -1.84 -1.12 -5.13
C TRP A 42 -1.47 -2.39 -5.87
N ALA A 43 -2.45 -2.94 -6.58
CA ALA A 43 -2.23 -4.07 -7.44
C ALA A 43 -1.90 -3.60 -8.87
N PHE A 44 -1.15 -4.42 -9.60
CA PHE A 44 -0.83 -4.17 -11.00
C PHE A 44 -0.82 -5.50 -11.76
N ASP A 45 -1.11 -5.42 -13.05
CA ASP A 45 -0.90 -6.53 -13.97
C ASP A 45 0.61 -6.68 -14.21
N ALA A 46 1.14 -7.90 -14.08
CA ALA A 46 2.56 -8.17 -14.29
C ALA A 46 3.06 -7.77 -15.70
N LEU A 47 2.18 -7.82 -16.70
CA LEU A 47 2.45 -7.42 -18.09
C LEU A 47 2.26 -5.91 -18.34
N ALA A 48 1.52 -5.23 -17.46
CA ALA A 48 1.29 -3.79 -17.52
C ALA A 48 1.53 -3.13 -16.14
N PRO A 49 2.81 -2.98 -15.72
CA PRO A 49 3.14 -2.38 -14.44
C PRO A 49 2.55 -0.97 -14.31
N CYS A 50 2.03 -0.68 -13.14
CA CYS A 50 1.35 0.56 -12.84
C CYS A 50 1.98 1.21 -11.61
N ASP A 51 2.26 2.51 -11.67
CA ASP A 51 2.89 3.26 -10.58
C ASP A 51 1.85 3.86 -9.62
N LEU A 52 2.32 4.47 -8.53
CA LEU A 52 1.44 5.06 -7.51
C LEU A 52 0.55 6.17 -8.07
N VAL A 53 1.03 6.94 -9.06
CA VAL A 53 0.23 8.01 -9.68
C VAL A 53 -0.88 7.40 -10.53
N GLY A 54 -0.55 6.40 -11.34
CA GLY A 54 -1.53 5.59 -12.07
C GLY A 54 -2.55 4.95 -11.12
N ALA A 55 -2.12 4.46 -9.96
CA ALA A 55 -3.01 3.89 -8.95
C ALA A 55 -3.98 4.92 -8.40
N ALA A 56 -3.48 6.11 -8.07
CA ALA A 56 -4.28 7.21 -7.56
C ALA A 56 -5.33 7.68 -8.59
N GLU A 57 -4.95 7.69 -9.88
CA GLU A 57 -5.83 8.06 -11.00
C GLU A 57 -6.79 6.94 -11.43
N GLY A 58 -6.77 5.78 -10.76
CA GLY A 58 -7.63 4.64 -11.09
C GLY A 58 -7.24 3.90 -12.39
N ARG A 59 -5.97 4.03 -12.81
CA ARG A 59 -5.42 3.35 -13.99
C ARG A 59 -4.84 1.97 -13.68
N CYS A 60 -4.61 1.65 -12.40
CA CYS A 60 -4.14 0.33 -11.97
C CYS A 60 -5.29 -0.66 -11.81
N LEU A 61 -4.95 -1.93 -11.56
CA LEU A 61 -5.93 -2.95 -11.20
C LEU A 61 -6.45 -2.69 -9.78
N GLY A 62 -7.77 -2.53 -9.67
CA GLY A 62 -8.43 -2.27 -8.40
C GLY A 62 -8.12 -0.88 -7.81
N PRO A 63 -8.61 -0.61 -6.59
CA PRO A 63 -8.43 0.69 -5.95
C PRO A 63 -7.00 0.84 -5.41
N LEU A 64 -6.54 2.10 -5.32
CA LEU A 64 -5.43 2.45 -4.44
C LEU A 64 -5.85 2.19 -2.98
N MET A 65 -5.02 1.47 -2.25
CA MET A 65 -5.27 1.08 -0.87
C MET A 65 -4.29 1.77 0.08
N GLY A 66 -4.70 1.93 1.34
CA GLY A 66 -3.88 2.46 2.41
C GLY A 66 -3.77 1.51 3.60
N TYR A 67 -2.56 1.29 4.10
CA TYR A 67 -2.29 0.46 5.26
C TYR A 67 -1.61 1.26 6.38
N LEU A 68 -2.27 1.34 7.54
CA LEU A 68 -1.79 2.08 8.71
C LEU A 68 -0.85 1.23 9.57
N SER A 69 0.28 1.81 9.96
CA SER A 69 1.37 1.12 10.67
C SER A 69 2.19 2.07 11.56
N ASP A 70 2.79 1.56 12.64
CA ASP A 70 3.81 2.30 13.40
C ASP A 70 5.22 2.14 12.85
N ARG A 71 5.39 1.22 11.89
CA ARG A 71 6.65 0.86 11.28
C ARG A 71 6.87 1.66 9.99
N ASP A 72 8.08 2.19 9.85
CA ASP A 72 8.60 2.84 8.66
C ASP A 72 9.40 1.88 7.75
N ASP A 73 9.45 0.59 8.09
CA ASP A 73 10.35 -0.40 7.50
C ASP A 73 9.65 -1.60 6.82
N LEU A 74 8.41 -1.45 6.34
CA LEU A 74 7.74 -2.49 5.52
C LEU A 74 8.54 -2.86 4.25
N TRP A 75 9.55 -2.05 3.91
CA TRP A 75 10.62 -2.26 2.94
C TRP A 75 11.43 -3.56 3.07
N ARG A 76 11.51 -4.18 4.25
CA ARG A 76 12.53 -5.24 4.51
C ARG A 76 12.39 -6.54 3.72
N ARG A 77 11.31 -6.76 2.96
CA ARG A 77 11.22 -7.90 2.03
C ARG A 77 11.69 -7.60 0.60
N GLY A 78 11.97 -6.34 0.26
CA GLY A 78 12.50 -5.94 -1.04
C GLY A 78 13.98 -5.54 -1.06
N SER A 79 14.63 -5.36 0.11
CA SER A 79 16.02 -4.89 0.18
C SER A 79 16.88 -5.71 1.14
N HIS A 80 18.02 -6.15 0.61
CA HIS A 80 19.05 -6.93 1.29
C HIS A 80 19.91 -6.13 2.28
N ARG A 81 19.63 -4.85 2.55
CA ARG A 81 20.48 -4.00 3.38
C ARG A 81 19.67 -3.14 4.35
N PHE A 82 19.37 -3.66 5.54
CA PHE A 82 19.21 -2.78 6.70
C PHE A 82 19.46 -3.51 8.03
N GLU A 83 20.24 -2.86 8.90
CA GLU A 83 20.60 -3.31 10.23
C GLU A 83 19.62 -2.73 11.25
N GLY A 84 18.84 -3.56 11.93
CA GLY A 84 17.96 -3.10 13.00
C GLY A 84 17.24 -4.22 13.76
N ARG A 85 17.35 -4.21 15.09
CA ARG A 85 16.89 -5.24 16.06
C ARG A 85 15.38 -5.26 16.36
N SER A 86 14.51 -5.05 15.38
CA SER A 86 13.10 -5.47 15.58
C SER A 86 12.97 -6.97 15.29
N ASP A 87 12.09 -7.66 16.00
CA ASP A 87 11.83 -9.08 15.79
C ASP A 87 11.38 -9.33 14.34
N ALA A 88 12.10 -10.17 13.61
CA ALA A 88 11.80 -10.46 12.21
C ALA A 88 10.39 -11.08 12.04
N SER A 89 9.89 -11.71 13.10
CA SER A 89 8.60 -12.38 13.15
C SER A 89 7.44 -11.38 13.09
N GLU A 90 7.49 -10.32 13.90
CA GLU A 90 6.45 -9.27 13.90
C GLU A 90 6.37 -8.54 12.56
N ARG A 91 7.52 -8.22 11.94
CA ARG A 91 7.54 -7.59 10.60
C ARG A 91 6.92 -8.49 9.54
N ARG A 92 7.22 -9.79 9.59
CA ARG A 92 6.65 -10.79 8.69
C ARG A 92 5.14 -10.85 8.84
N LEU A 93 4.65 -10.88 10.07
CA LEU A 93 3.21 -10.86 10.35
C LEU A 93 2.56 -9.61 9.78
N GLN A 94 3.17 -8.45 9.95
CA GLN A 94 2.61 -7.20 9.46
C GLN A 94 2.51 -7.15 7.92
N VAL A 95 3.58 -7.53 7.22
CA VAL A 95 3.56 -7.60 5.75
C VAL A 95 2.50 -8.62 5.29
N LEU A 96 2.43 -9.79 5.94
CA LEU A 96 1.40 -10.78 5.63
C LEU A 96 -0.02 -10.22 5.86
N SER A 97 -0.26 -9.51 6.96
CA SER A 97 -1.56 -8.88 7.22
C SER A 97 -1.93 -7.86 6.14
N MET A 98 -0.98 -7.01 5.74
CA MET A 98 -1.19 -6.04 4.66
C MET A 98 -1.52 -6.74 3.34
N LEU A 99 -0.74 -7.76 2.95
CA LEU A 99 -0.95 -8.51 1.72
C LEU A 99 -2.30 -9.24 1.72
N LEU A 100 -2.67 -9.91 2.81
CA LEU A 100 -3.94 -10.62 2.93
C LEU A 100 -5.14 -9.67 2.80
N LEU A 101 -5.07 -8.50 3.44
CA LEU A 101 -6.12 -7.49 3.32
C LEU A 101 -6.19 -6.92 1.90
N ALA A 102 -5.04 -6.64 1.29
CA ALA A 102 -4.98 -6.11 -0.08
C ALA A 102 -5.53 -7.12 -1.09
N ILE A 103 -5.18 -8.40 -0.98
CA ILE A 103 -5.73 -9.47 -1.82
C ILE A 103 -7.24 -9.57 -1.64
N ALA A 104 -7.75 -9.58 -0.40
CA ALA A 104 -9.18 -9.65 -0.14
C ALA A 104 -9.95 -8.44 -0.72
N THR A 105 -9.35 -7.24 -0.68
CA THR A 105 -9.91 -6.05 -1.34
C THR A 105 -9.85 -6.17 -2.86
N LEU A 106 -8.80 -6.75 -3.41
CA LEU A 106 -8.62 -6.95 -4.85
C LEU A 106 -9.62 -7.96 -5.42
N GLU A 107 -9.84 -9.08 -4.75
CA GLU A 107 -10.83 -10.10 -5.10
C GLU A 107 -12.24 -9.49 -5.19
N GLN A 108 -12.56 -8.54 -4.31
CA GLN A 108 -13.84 -7.81 -4.34
C GLN A 108 -13.93 -6.76 -5.45
N SER A 109 -12.80 -6.37 -6.04
CA SER A 109 -12.74 -5.35 -7.10
C SER A 109 -12.95 -5.90 -8.52
N GLY A 110 -13.11 -7.22 -8.67
CA GLY A 110 -13.35 -7.89 -9.95
C GLY A 110 -12.08 -8.40 -10.64
N ALA A 111 -11.01 -8.67 -9.88
CA ALA A 111 -9.84 -9.35 -10.42
C ALA A 111 -10.22 -10.72 -11.01
N VAL A 112 -9.68 -11.02 -12.19
CA VAL A 112 -9.95 -12.25 -12.94
C VAL A 112 -9.14 -13.39 -12.35
N GLU A 113 -9.80 -14.51 -12.11
CA GLU A 113 -9.19 -15.74 -11.62
C GLU A 113 -8.20 -16.32 -12.64
N GLY A 114 -7.07 -16.85 -12.18
CA GLY A 114 -6.05 -17.49 -13.03
C GLY A 114 -5.05 -16.53 -13.69
N GLU A 115 -5.21 -15.22 -13.51
CA GLU A 115 -4.25 -14.21 -13.96
C GLU A 115 -3.17 -13.94 -12.91
N GLU A 116 -1.99 -13.51 -13.38
CA GLU A 116 -0.84 -13.18 -12.53
C GLU A 116 -0.83 -11.69 -12.19
N TYR A 117 -0.76 -11.38 -10.89
CA TYR A 117 -0.80 -10.03 -10.39
C TYR A 117 0.39 -9.72 -9.49
N GLY A 118 0.77 -8.45 -9.50
CA GLY A 118 1.71 -7.91 -8.53
C GLY A 118 1.01 -7.01 -7.52
N LEU A 119 1.50 -7.00 -6.29
CA LEU A 119 1.20 -5.97 -5.29
C LEU A 119 2.45 -5.15 -5.05
N ALA A 120 2.33 -3.83 -5.19
CA ALA A 120 3.36 -2.87 -4.82
C ALA A 120 2.92 -2.07 -3.60
N TRP A 121 3.90 -1.63 -2.79
CA TRP A 121 3.63 -0.76 -1.65
C TRP A 121 4.76 0.24 -1.42
N ALA A 122 4.40 1.44 -0.99
CA ALA A 122 5.31 2.52 -0.65
C ALA A 122 4.74 3.37 0.49
N MET A 123 5.60 3.98 1.30
CA MET A 123 5.13 4.89 2.35
C MET A 123 4.59 6.17 1.72
N PHE A 124 3.39 6.62 2.12
CA PHE A 124 2.99 8.00 1.82
C PHE A 124 3.78 8.90 2.76
N ASP A 125 4.80 9.54 2.18
CA ASP A 125 5.59 10.56 2.87
C ASP A 125 5.80 11.76 1.94
N MET A 126 4.69 12.41 1.60
CA MET A 126 4.70 13.57 0.69
C MET A 126 5.30 14.80 1.38
N ALA A 127 5.32 14.84 2.72
CA ALA A 127 5.72 16.00 3.50
C ALA A 127 7.19 15.94 4.02
N SER A 128 7.78 14.76 4.22
CA SER A 128 9.11 14.65 4.87
C SER A 128 10.26 14.33 3.92
N THR A 129 10.00 13.79 2.73
CA THR A 129 11.05 13.26 1.85
C THR A 129 11.04 13.90 0.48
N GLY A 130 11.81 14.98 0.30
CA GLY A 130 12.25 15.43 -1.04
C GLY A 130 13.24 14.46 -1.71
N GLY A 131 13.07 13.15 -1.52
CA GLY A 131 13.97 12.08 -1.95
C GLY A 131 13.22 10.81 -2.35
N LEU A 132 13.95 9.84 -2.92
CA LEU A 132 13.43 8.55 -3.39
C LEU A 132 12.72 7.78 -2.25
N ILE A 133 11.41 7.62 -2.37
CA ILE A 133 10.61 6.82 -1.43
C ILE A 133 10.85 5.33 -1.75
N PRO A 134 11.28 4.51 -0.77
CA PRO A 134 11.47 3.08 -0.96
C PRO A 134 10.13 2.36 -1.26
N MET A 135 10.12 1.52 -2.30
CA MET A 135 8.97 0.72 -2.75
C MET A 135 9.25 -0.80 -2.61
N GLY A 136 8.36 -1.54 -1.96
CA GLY A 136 8.35 -3.00 -1.97
C GLY A 136 7.39 -3.54 -3.04
N ARG A 137 7.64 -4.78 -3.50
CA ARG A 137 6.74 -5.50 -4.41
C ARG A 137 6.73 -7.01 -4.13
N THR A 138 5.64 -7.67 -4.46
CA THR A 138 5.51 -9.14 -4.50
C THR A 138 4.55 -9.55 -5.60
N ASP A 139 4.81 -10.69 -6.23
CA ASP A 139 3.96 -11.26 -7.28
C ASP A 139 3.17 -12.46 -6.71
N PHE A 140 1.95 -12.69 -7.19
CA PHE A 140 1.07 -13.77 -6.75
C PHE A 140 0.01 -14.10 -7.82
N ILE A 141 -0.61 -15.27 -7.69
CA ILE A 141 -1.68 -15.75 -8.56
C ILE A 141 -2.95 -15.87 -7.71
N ILE A 142 -4.08 -15.41 -8.25
CA ILE A 142 -5.40 -15.63 -7.62
C ILE A 142 -5.90 -17.00 -8.11
N GLU A 143 -5.84 -18.00 -7.23
CA GLU A 143 -6.43 -19.33 -7.46
C GLU A 143 -7.90 -19.31 -6.99
N GLY A 144 -8.84 -19.70 -7.85
CA GLY A 144 -10.24 -19.80 -7.43
C GLY A 144 -10.49 -20.95 -6.49
N ARG A 145 -11.52 -20.77 -5.67
CA ARG A 145 -12.00 -21.76 -4.71
C ARG A 145 -12.93 -22.78 -5.35
#